data_AF-A0A448X9F9-F1
#
_entry.id   AF-A0A448X9F9-F1
#
_cell.length_a   1.000
_cell.length_b   1.000
_cell.length_c   1.000
_cell.angle_alpha   90.00
_cell.angle_beta   90.00
_cell.angle_gamma   90.00
#
_symmetry.space_group_name_H-M   'P 1'
#
loop_
_entity.id
_entity.type
_entity.pdbx_description
1 polymer ?
#
loop_
_entity_poly.entity_id
_entity_poly.type
_entity_poly.pdbx_seq_one_letter_code
_entity_poly.pdbx_strand_id
1 'polypeptide(L)'
;MTAKGEEVKVGVHHSGLVVYRDMLRIRNFPWARIVQISYRSRNFELLVRPEPAYGAYLRGKFSRSSSKGPLLNESIGSGGMIGSLKRNSKRRSTSSEDHAVVSDKQGDNLLVELFRCSDDRLTKRLYDTVVESHIFYRQVSSFTKP
;
A
#
# COMPACT_ATOMS: atom_id res chain seq x y z
N MET A 1 -8.27 -11.83 -8.12
CA MET A 1 -9.08 -10.84 -7.37
C MET A 1 -8.17 -10.02 -6.47
N THR A 2 -8.42 -8.73 -6.29
CA THR A 2 -7.72 -7.92 -5.28
C THR A 2 -8.29 -8.17 -3.88
N ALA A 3 -7.63 -7.69 -2.83
CA ALA A 3 -8.18 -7.69 -1.46
C ALA A 3 -9.58 -7.03 -1.36
N LYS A 4 -9.90 -6.10 -2.26
CA LYS A 4 -11.21 -5.43 -2.36
C LYS A 4 -12.30 -6.26 -3.05
N GLY A 5 -11.97 -7.46 -3.51
CA GLY A 5 -12.88 -8.32 -4.25
C GLY A 5 -13.01 -7.97 -5.74
N GLU A 6 -12.18 -7.09 -6.28
CA GLU A 6 -12.25 -6.72 -7.70
C GLU A 6 -11.53 -7.77 -8.55
N GLU A 7 -12.13 -8.14 -9.69
CA GLU A 7 -11.48 -8.98 -10.67
C GLU A 7 -10.43 -8.17 -11.44
N VAL A 8 -9.20 -8.68 -11.46
CA VAL A 8 -8.07 -8.02 -12.11
C VAL A 8 -7.19 -9.06 -12.78
N LYS A 9 -6.51 -8.64 -13.84
CA LYS A 9 -5.48 -9.42 -14.52
C LYS A 9 -4.12 -8.81 -14.21
N VAL A 10 -3.12 -9.66 -13.97
CA VAL A 10 -1.75 -9.23 -13.69
C VAL A 10 -0.89 -9.62 -14.89
N GLY A 11 -0.20 -8.65 -15.47
CA GLY A 11 0.80 -8.84 -16.52
C GLY A 11 2.20 -8.58 -15.98
N VAL A 12 3.17 -9.33 -16.50
CA VAL A 12 4.60 -9.16 -16.22
C VAL A 12 5.28 -8.67 -17.49
N HIS A 13 6.10 -7.63 -17.39
CA HIS A 13 6.77 -7.02 -18.53
C HIS A 13 8.17 -6.51 -18.16
N HIS A 14 9.00 -6.16 -19.14
CA HIS A 14 10.38 -5.71 -18.93
C HIS A 14 10.52 -4.52 -17.96
N SER A 15 9.52 -3.64 -17.89
CA SER A 15 9.52 -2.47 -17.00
C SER A 15 9.02 -2.75 -15.58
N GLY A 16 8.26 -3.83 -15.36
CA GLY A 16 7.61 -4.10 -14.09
C GLY A 16 6.38 -5.00 -14.17
N LEU A 17 5.58 -4.98 -13.10
CA LEU A 17 4.25 -5.60 -13.07
C LEU A 17 3.18 -4.57 -13.45
N VAL A 18 2.18 -5.03 -14.18
CA VAL A 18 1.04 -4.21 -14.60
C VAL A 18 -0.25 -4.88 -14.17
N VAL A 19 -1.14 -4.12 -13.54
CA VAL A 19 -2.47 -4.60 -13.19
C VAL A 19 -3.49 -4.00 -14.15
N TYR A 20 -4.28 -4.88 -14.73
CA TYR A 20 -5.38 -4.53 -15.62
C TYR A 20 -6.72 -4.83 -14.96
N ARG A 21 -7.68 -3.94 -15.17
CA ARG A 21 -9.08 -4.13 -14.83
C ARG A 21 -9.89 -3.74 -16.06
N ASP A 22 -10.77 -4.61 -16.52
CA ASP A 22 -11.63 -4.34 -17.70
C ASP A 22 -10.84 -3.84 -18.92
N MET A 23 -9.67 -4.45 -19.17
CA MET A 23 -8.69 -4.07 -20.21
C MET A 23 -7.96 -2.74 -19.99
N LEU A 24 -8.31 -1.97 -18.97
CA LEU A 24 -7.62 -0.74 -18.61
C LEU A 24 -6.45 -1.01 -17.67
N ARG A 25 -5.30 -0.41 -17.98
CA ARG A 25 -4.13 -0.43 -17.10
C ARG A 25 -4.38 0.50 -15.92
N ILE A 26 -4.66 -0.08 -14.76
CA ILE A 26 -4.94 0.69 -13.53
C ILE A 26 -3.68 0.98 -12.73
N ARG A 27 -2.70 0.07 -12.71
CA ARG A 27 -1.49 0.21 -11.89
C ARG A 27 -0.26 -0.34 -12.60
N ASN A 28 0.87 0.30 -12.33
CA ASN A 28 2.19 -0.09 -12.80
C ASN A 28 3.15 -0.12 -11.61
N PHE A 29 3.85 -1.24 -11.43
CA PHE A 29 4.82 -1.45 -10.36
C PHE A 29 6.20 -1.69 -10.97
N PRO A 30 7.05 -0.65 -11.06
CA PRO A 30 8.39 -0.79 -11.60
C PRO A 30 9.24 -1.77 -10.79
N TRP A 31 10.09 -2.55 -11.46
CA TRP A 31 10.99 -3.50 -10.80
C TRP A 31 11.83 -2.88 -9.68
N ALA A 32 12.32 -1.65 -9.91
CA ALA A 32 13.12 -0.90 -8.94
C ALA A 32 12.39 -0.54 -7.63
N ARG A 33 11.05 -0.50 -7.66
CA ARG A 33 10.23 -0.13 -6.48
C ARG A 33 9.75 -1.33 -5.69
N ILE A 34 9.79 -2.52 -6.27
CA ILE A 34 9.38 -3.76 -5.62
C ILE A 34 10.45 -4.15 -4.61
N VAL A 35 10.08 -4.18 -3.33
CA VAL A 35 10.97 -4.50 -2.20
C VAL A 35 10.96 -5.99 -1.92
N GLN A 36 9.76 -6.57 -1.84
CA GLN A 36 9.58 -7.98 -1.52
C GLN A 36 8.40 -8.55 -2.28
N ILE A 37 8.57 -9.79 -2.73
CA ILE A 37 7.54 -10.60 -3.37
C ILE A 37 7.34 -11.81 -2.46
N SER A 38 6.11 -12.07 -2.05
CA SER A 38 5.75 -13.23 -1.24
C SER A 38 4.49 -13.89 -1.79
N TYR A 39 4.33 -15.18 -1.52
CA TYR A 39 3.06 -15.84 -1.74
C TYR A 39 2.78 -16.80 -0.58
N ARG A 40 1.50 -16.96 -0.24
CA ARG A 40 1.03 -17.91 0.75
C ARG A 40 -0.28 -18.52 0.27
N SER A 41 -0.22 -19.80 -0.07
CA SER A 41 -1.34 -20.51 -0.67
C SER A 41 -1.89 -19.76 -1.90
N ARG A 42 -3.18 -19.37 -1.88
CA ARG A 42 -3.84 -18.61 -2.96
C ARG A 42 -3.62 -17.09 -2.90
N ASN A 43 -2.81 -16.62 -1.96
CA ASN A 43 -2.53 -15.21 -1.76
C ASN A 43 -1.14 -14.89 -2.31
N PHE A 44 -1.08 -13.88 -3.18
CA PHE A 44 0.15 -13.31 -3.71
C PHE A 44 0.27 -11.88 -3.16
N GLU A 45 1.40 -11.58 -2.53
CA GLU A 45 1.66 -10.33 -1.83
C GLU A 45 2.87 -9.63 -2.42
N LEU A 46 2.72 -8.33 -2.67
CA LEU A 46 3.77 -7.48 -3.23
C LEU A 46 3.98 -6.28 -2.31
N LEU A 47 5.19 -6.14 -1.79
CA LEU A 47 5.62 -4.97 -1.02
C LEU A 47 6.34 -4.00 -1.95
N VAL A 48 5.83 -2.78 -2.05
CA VAL A 48 6.32 -1.77 -3.00
C VAL A 48 6.56 -0.44 -2.30
N ARG A 49 7.67 0.23 -2.62
CA ARG A 49 7.89 1.61 -2.20
C ARG A 49 6.87 2.53 -2.88
N PRO A 50 6.16 3.40 -2.15
CA PRO A 50 5.23 4.35 -2.74
C PRO A 50 5.97 5.36 -3.61
N GLU A 51 5.24 5.97 -4.54
CA GLU A 51 5.78 7.03 -5.40
C GLU A 51 5.98 8.29 -4.56
N PRO A 52 6.95 9.17 -4.83
CA PRO A 52 7.17 10.35 -3.99
C PRO A 52 5.89 11.16 -3.68
N ALA A 53 5.06 11.41 -4.69
CA ALA A 53 3.77 12.10 -4.51
C ALA A 53 2.80 11.30 -3.62
N TYR A 54 2.71 9.98 -3.85
CA TYR A 54 1.84 9.10 -3.07
C TYR A 54 2.37 8.89 -1.64
N GLY A 55 3.68 8.77 -1.45
CA GLY A 55 4.35 8.63 -0.17
C GLY A 55 4.19 9.89 0.70
N ALA A 56 4.23 11.08 0.10
CA ALA A 56 3.91 12.33 0.79
C ALA A 56 2.44 12.37 1.27
N TYR A 57 1.51 11.90 0.43
CA TYR A 57 0.10 11.76 0.80
C TYR A 57 -0.10 10.76 1.95
N LEU A 58 0.56 9.61 1.91
CA LEU A 58 0.52 8.63 3.00
C LEU A 58 1.14 9.19 4.28
N ARG A 59 2.29 9.87 4.20
CA ARG A 59 2.89 10.54 5.38
C ARG A 59 1.92 11.55 5.99
N GLY A 60 1.31 12.42 5.19
CA GLY A 60 0.31 13.38 5.69
C GLY A 60 -0.92 12.74 6.34
N LYS A 61 -1.32 11.55 5.87
CA LYS A 61 -2.43 10.77 6.45
C LYS A 61 -2.09 10.10 7.78
N PHE A 62 -0.92 9.49 7.88
CA PHE A 62 -0.53 8.73 9.08
C PHE A 62 0.19 9.61 10.12
N SER A 63 0.79 10.74 9.75
CA SER A 63 1.40 11.67 10.71
C SER A 63 0.37 12.47 11.55
N ARG A 64 -0.90 12.52 11.14
CA ARG A 64 -1.97 13.20 11.90
C ARG A 64 -2.49 12.44 13.12
N SER A 65 -2.04 11.20 13.36
CA SER A 65 -2.35 10.46 14.60
C SER A 65 -1.49 10.89 15.80
N SER A 66 -0.49 11.76 15.60
CA SER A 66 0.23 12.42 16.70
C SER A 66 -0.13 13.91 16.76
N SER A 67 -1.41 14.21 16.95
CA SER A 67 -1.81 15.51 17.48
C SER A 67 -1.84 15.44 19.01
N LYS A 68 -0.66 15.45 19.63
CA LYS A 68 -0.56 16.19 20.90
C LYS A 68 -0.60 17.65 20.48
N GLY A 69 -1.78 18.26 20.56
CA GLY A 69 -1.99 19.67 20.24
C GLY A 69 -1.10 20.58 21.08
N PRO A 70 -1.01 21.88 20.74
CA PRO A 70 -0.31 22.84 21.58
C PRO A 70 -1.06 22.94 22.91
N LEU A 71 -0.42 22.59 24.01
CA LEU A 71 -0.96 22.88 25.34
C LEU A 71 -0.73 24.37 25.61
N LEU A 72 -1.79 25.16 25.40
CA LEU A 72 -1.92 26.49 25.99
C LEU A 72 -2.10 26.31 27.49
N ASN A 73 -1.28 27.03 28.26
CA ASN A 73 -1.49 27.20 29.68
C ASN A 73 -2.70 28.12 29.86
N GLU A 74 -3.69 27.72 30.65
CA GLU A 74 -4.46 28.66 31.45
C GLU A 74 -5.33 27.86 32.41
N SER A 75 -5.16 28.16 33.69
CA SER A 75 -5.91 27.56 34.78
C SER A 75 -6.74 28.65 35.46
N ILE A 76 -7.95 28.25 35.84
CA ILE A 76 -8.81 28.74 36.93
C ILE A 76 -9.95 29.68 36.49
N GLY A 77 -11.19 29.19 36.68
CA GLY A 77 -12.38 30.05 36.69
C GLY A 77 -13.73 29.35 36.52
N SER A 78 -14.16 28.61 37.54
CA SER A 78 -15.56 28.38 38.02
C SER A 78 -16.77 28.68 37.10
N GLY A 79 -17.64 27.67 36.92
CA GLY A 79 -19.10 27.85 36.92
C GLY A 79 -19.90 27.22 35.77
N GLY A 80 -21.03 26.58 36.10
CA GLY A 80 -22.24 26.63 35.28
C GLY A 80 -22.57 25.43 34.39
N MET A 81 -23.80 24.94 34.54
CA MET A 81 -24.46 23.88 33.77
C MET A 81 -24.61 24.20 32.28
N ILE A 82 -24.62 23.17 31.41
CA ILE A 82 -25.66 22.92 30.38
C ILE A 82 -25.28 21.70 29.54
N GLY A 83 -26.28 20.84 29.29
CA GLY A 83 -26.14 19.64 28.49
C GLY A 83 -25.70 19.91 27.06
N SER A 84 -24.92 18.99 26.50
CA SER A 84 -24.88 18.78 25.07
C SER A 84 -24.52 17.33 24.79
N LEU A 85 -25.43 16.67 24.09
CA LEU A 85 -25.30 15.33 23.53
C LEU A 85 -23.94 15.23 22.81
N LYS A 86 -22.93 14.62 23.44
CA LYS A 86 -21.74 14.15 22.72
C LYS A 86 -22.17 12.94 21.91
N ARG A 87 -22.67 13.24 20.72
CA ARG A 87 -22.84 12.33 19.59
C ARG A 87 -21.67 11.36 19.63
N ASN A 88 -21.98 10.08 19.79
CA ASN A 88 -21.05 9.02 19.50
C ASN A 88 -20.78 9.11 17.99
N SER A 89 -19.85 10.00 17.61
CA SER A 89 -19.20 9.94 16.32
C SER A 89 -18.34 8.70 16.40
N LYS A 90 -18.99 7.54 16.22
CA LYS A 90 -18.45 6.39 15.54
C LYS A 90 -17.84 6.97 14.28
N ARG A 91 -16.58 7.38 14.38
CA ARG A 91 -15.73 7.78 13.28
C ARG A 91 -15.57 6.49 12.48
N ARG A 92 -16.59 6.16 11.70
CA ARG A 92 -16.44 5.50 10.43
C ARG A 92 -15.45 6.38 9.70
N SER A 93 -14.18 5.98 9.74
CA SER A 93 -13.15 6.45 8.84
C SER A 93 -13.60 6.03 7.45
N THR A 94 -14.46 6.84 6.85
CA THR A 94 -14.82 6.71 5.45
C THR A 94 -13.65 7.18 4.61
N SER A 95 -13.37 6.37 3.59
CA SER A 95 -12.57 6.63 2.39
C SER A 95 -11.06 6.78 2.54
N SER A 96 -10.35 5.63 2.50
CA SER A 96 -9.33 5.32 1.48
C SER A 96 -8.50 4.09 1.90
N GLU A 97 -9.15 2.96 2.19
CA GLU A 97 -8.44 1.72 2.49
C GLU A 97 -8.06 1.03 1.17
N ASP A 98 -7.22 1.69 0.38
CA ASP A 98 -6.87 1.18 -0.94
C ASP A 98 -5.71 0.18 -0.89
N HIS A 99 -4.81 0.34 0.08
CA HIS A 99 -3.61 -0.47 0.27
C HIS A 99 -3.28 -0.57 1.77
N ALA A 100 -2.87 -1.74 2.23
CA ALA A 100 -2.26 -1.86 3.55
C ALA A 100 -0.85 -1.23 3.53
N VAL A 101 -0.44 -0.59 4.63
CA VAL A 101 0.85 0.09 4.74
C VAL A 101 1.67 -0.57 5.84
N VAL A 102 2.91 -0.91 5.55
CA VAL A 102 3.88 -1.47 6.51
C VAL A 102 5.08 -0.56 6.55
N SER A 103 5.58 -0.24 7.74
CA SER A 103 6.83 0.50 7.89
C SER A 103 8.02 -0.45 7.78
N ASP A 104 9.00 -0.11 6.95
CA ASP A 104 10.29 -0.80 6.91
C ASP A 104 11.13 -0.45 8.15
N LYS A 105 12.22 -1.19 8.38
CA LYS A 105 13.19 -0.94 9.46
C LYS A 105 13.76 0.48 9.44
N GLN A 106 13.82 1.10 8.26
CA GLN A 106 14.27 2.48 8.06
C GLN A 106 13.19 3.53 8.39
N GLY A 107 11.97 3.11 8.70
CA GLY A 107 10.82 4.00 8.91
C GLY A 107 10.10 4.42 7.61
N ASP A 108 10.48 3.85 6.46
CA ASP A 108 9.80 4.09 5.19
C ASP A 108 8.44 3.39 5.14
N ASN A 109 7.41 4.10 4.70
CA ASN A 109 6.08 3.51 4.47
C ASN A 109 6.09 2.70 3.18
N LEU A 110 5.91 1.39 3.26
CA LEU A 110 5.76 0.48 2.13
C LEU A 110 4.29 0.13 1.91
N LEU A 111 3.91 -0.02 0.64
CA LEU A 111 2.58 -0.47 0.25
C LEU A 111 2.56 -1.98 0.11
N VAL A 112 1.55 -2.59 0.71
CA VAL A 112 1.26 -4.02 0.58
C VAL A 112 0.09 -4.18 -0.38
N GLU A 113 0.36 -4.91 -1.47
CA GLU A 113 -0.62 -5.26 -2.48
C GLU A 113 -0.92 -6.75 -2.42
N LEU A 114 -2.16 -7.09 -2.08
CA LEU A 114 -2.62 -8.47 -1.96
C LEU A 114 -3.53 -8.83 -3.14
N PHE A 115 -3.13 -9.90 -3.83
CA PHE A 115 -3.86 -10.53 -4.92
C PHE A 115 -4.26 -11.94 -4.51
N ARG A 116 -5.55 -12.22 -4.53
CA ARG A 116 -6.10 -13.56 -4.33
C ARG A 116 -6.33 -14.22 -5.68
N CYS A 117 -5.64 -15.31 -5.93
CA CYS A 117 -5.79 -16.11 -7.14
C CYS A 117 -6.89 -17.17 -6.95
N SER A 118 -7.41 -17.69 -8.06
CA SER A 118 -8.43 -18.74 -8.03
C SER A 118 -7.86 -20.07 -7.53
N ASP A 119 -6.62 -20.40 -7.89
CA ASP A 119 -5.92 -21.64 -7.52
C ASP A 119 -4.52 -21.36 -6.97
N ASP A 120 -4.06 -22.27 -6.11
CA ASP A 120 -2.73 -22.28 -5.50
C ASP A 120 -1.64 -22.45 -6.56
N ARG A 121 -1.85 -23.37 -7.52
CA ARG A 121 -0.92 -23.61 -8.64
C ARG A 121 -0.73 -22.37 -9.49
N LEU A 122 -1.81 -21.62 -9.73
CA LEU A 122 -1.76 -20.36 -10.46
C LEU A 122 -0.97 -19.30 -9.68
N THR A 123 -1.19 -19.23 -8.37
CA THR A 123 -0.45 -18.31 -7.48
C THR A 123 1.04 -18.62 -7.50
N LYS A 124 1.40 -19.89 -7.36
CA LYS A 124 2.80 -20.34 -7.42
C LYS A 124 3.42 -20.01 -8.77
N ARG A 125 2.73 -20.31 -9.87
CA ARG A 125 3.22 -20.00 -11.22
C ARG A 125 3.43 -18.49 -11.41
N LEU A 126 2.48 -17.67 -10.97
CA LEU A 126 2.61 -16.22 -11.00
C LEU A 126 3.82 -15.77 -10.19
N TYR A 127 3.99 -16.30 -8.98
CA TYR A 127 5.15 -16.00 -8.13
C TYR A 127 6.47 -16.36 -8.81
N ASP A 128 6.61 -17.59 -9.33
CA ASP A 128 7.83 -18.05 -9.99
C ASP A 128 8.17 -17.14 -11.19
N THR A 129 7.19 -16.85 -12.05
CA THR A 129 7.38 -15.97 -13.22
C THR A 129 7.76 -14.54 -12.82
N VAL A 130 7.15 -13.99 -11.76
CA VAL A 130 7.45 -12.64 -11.27
C VAL A 130 8.86 -12.59 -10.68
N VAL A 131 9.25 -13.58 -9.89
CA VAL A 131 10.58 -13.66 -9.29
C VAL A 131 11.66 -13.82 -10.35
N GLU A 132 11.47 -14.74 -11.30
CA GLU A 132 12.39 -14.93 -12.41
C GLU A 132 12.58 -13.64 -13.22
N SER A 133 11.47 -12.98 -13.57
CA SER A 133 11.51 -11.70 -14.29
C SER A 133 12.17 -10.60 -13.46
N HIS A 134 11.88 -10.51 -12.16
CA HIS A 134 12.47 -9.52 -11.26
C HIS A 134 14.00 -9.69 -11.19
N ILE A 135 14.48 -10.92 -11.01
CA ILE A 135 15.91 -11.25 -10.98
C ILE A 135 16.56 -10.85 -12.30
N PHE A 136 15.97 -11.27 -13.43
CA PHE A 136 16.50 -10.98 -14.77
C PHE A 136 16.61 -9.48 -15.03
N TYR A 137 15.52 -8.73 -14.92
CA TYR A 137 15.52 -7.30 -15.27
C TYR A 137 16.27 -6.42 -14.27
N ARG A 138 16.37 -6.85 -13.00
CA ARG A 138 17.16 -6.11 -12.00
C ARG A 138 18.67 -6.27 -12.25
N GLN A 139 19.13 -7.42 -12.71
CA GLN A 139 20.54 -7.62 -13.11
C GLN A 139 20.89 -6.87 -14.41
N VAL A 140 19.97 -6.80 -15.37
CA VAL A 140 20.20 -6.08 -16.63
C VAL A 140 20.35 -4.56 -16.41
N SER A 141 19.68 -3.99 -15.40
CA SER A 141 19.79 -2.56 -15.06
C SER A 141 21.20 -2.12 -14.61
N SER A 142 22.07 -3.05 -14.19
CA SER A 142 23.46 -2.75 -13.82
C SER A 142 24.45 -2.76 -14.98
N PHE A 143 24.05 -3.18 -16.19
CA PHE A 143 24.96 -3.29 -17.35
C PHE A 143 24.86 -2.14 -18.36
N THR A 144 24.15 -1.06 -18.03
CA THR A 144 24.11 0.13 -18.88
C THR A 144 24.91 1.27 -18.25
N LYS A 145 26.23 1.27 -18.50
CA LYS A 145 27.00 2.50 -18.69
C LYS A 145 27.98 2.29 -19.86
N PRO A 146 27.98 3.16 -20.87
CA PRO A 146 29.08 3.23 -21.85
C PRO A 146 30.39 3.69 -21.18
#